data_AF-A0AAQ3VJF9-F1
#
_entry.id   AF-A0AAQ3VJF9-F1
#
_cell.length_a   1.000
_cell.length_b   1.000
_cell.length_c   1.000
_cell.angle_alpha   90.00
_cell.angle_beta   90.00
_cell.angle_gamma   90.00
#
_symmetry.space_group_name_H-M   'P 1'
#
loop_
_entity.id
_entity.type
_entity.pdbx_description
1 polymer ?
#
loop_
_entity_poly.entity_id
_entity_poly.type
_entity_poly.pdbx_seq_one_letter_code
_entity_poly.pdbx_strand_id
1 'polypeptide(L)'
;MKVVPKALSGLASKPAFKKAHKACGADFNGHLERFLTATMDEVRLTTSGRVVQSILNMIGLADSIQFRDAVQPREISGMIEYEKQRDHSSHTLYNYLLGWYFFVHSERLRDALAVEFAKRGIPAVRNHPVEGFRTDAAFFGFIWQYVSILHDIGYMFEGSLSRMSFDHSSKQAEIGARVARHYFNRAVWSENDIDLARPIRESAFFSPLDVAAHLL
;
A
#
# COMPACT_ATOMS: atom_id res chain seq x y z
N MET A 1 2.96 -22.66 -11.75
CA MET A 1 1.65 -22.05 -12.07
C MET A 1 0.84 -21.97 -10.78
N LYS A 2 0.76 -20.80 -10.12
CA LYS A 2 -0.06 -20.64 -8.90
C LYS A 2 -1.50 -20.39 -9.33
N VAL A 3 -2.38 -21.38 -9.12
CA VAL A 3 -3.83 -21.26 -9.36
C VAL A 3 -4.34 -20.11 -8.50
N VAL A 4 -4.99 -19.13 -9.13
CA VAL A 4 -5.62 -18.06 -8.36
C VAL A 4 -6.73 -18.65 -7.52
N PRO A 5 -6.75 -18.41 -6.20
CA PRO A 5 -7.78 -19.00 -5.35
C PRO A 5 -9.16 -18.57 -5.84
N LYS A 6 -10.02 -19.53 -6.21
CA LYS A 6 -11.45 -19.28 -6.54
C LYS A 6 -12.16 -18.47 -5.46
N ALA A 7 -11.65 -18.49 -4.24
CA ALA A 7 -12.11 -17.67 -3.13
C ALA A 7 -12.04 -16.15 -3.40
N LEU A 8 -11.05 -15.67 -4.16
CA LEU A 8 -10.86 -14.24 -4.44
C LEU A 8 -11.72 -13.72 -5.60
N SER A 9 -12.12 -14.56 -6.54
CA SER A 9 -12.92 -14.12 -7.70
C SER A 9 -14.31 -13.61 -7.32
N GLY A 10 -14.87 -14.11 -6.21
CA GLY A 10 -16.12 -13.64 -5.64
C GLY A 10 -16.02 -12.39 -4.76
N LEU A 11 -14.80 -11.86 -4.50
CA LEU A 11 -14.62 -10.73 -3.59
C LEU A 11 -15.17 -9.43 -4.17
N ALA A 12 -14.94 -9.17 -5.46
CA ALA A 12 -15.36 -7.95 -6.14
C ALA A 12 -16.89 -7.73 -6.16
N SER A 13 -17.67 -8.81 -6.05
CA SER A 13 -19.14 -8.75 -5.99
C SER A 13 -19.69 -8.53 -4.57
N LYS A 14 -18.85 -8.61 -3.53
CA LYS A 14 -19.31 -8.45 -2.14
C LYS A 14 -19.68 -6.99 -1.84
N PRO A 15 -20.84 -6.71 -1.22
CA PRO A 15 -21.29 -5.34 -0.99
C PRO A 15 -20.29 -4.45 -0.24
N ALA A 16 -19.65 -4.96 0.82
CA ALA A 16 -18.66 -4.20 1.58
C ALA A 16 -17.44 -3.82 0.73
N PHE A 17 -16.89 -4.79 -0.01
CA PHE A 17 -15.74 -4.55 -0.90
C PHE A 17 -16.10 -3.60 -2.04
N LYS A 18 -17.22 -3.86 -2.74
CA LYS A 18 -17.72 -3.01 -3.84
C LYS A 18 -17.97 -1.58 -3.39
N LYS A 19 -18.53 -1.40 -2.19
CA LYS A 19 -18.79 -0.08 -1.62
C LYS A 19 -17.50 0.64 -1.27
N ALA A 20 -16.55 -0.03 -0.62
CA ALA A 20 -15.25 0.54 -0.30
C ALA A 20 -14.51 0.99 -1.58
N HIS A 21 -14.53 0.18 -2.64
CA HIS A 21 -13.80 0.46 -3.88
C HIS A 21 -14.60 1.24 -4.94
N LYS A 22 -15.74 1.83 -4.58
CA LYS A 22 -16.59 2.56 -5.54
C LYS A 22 -15.83 3.71 -6.23
N ALA A 23 -14.89 4.34 -5.53
CA ALA A 23 -14.10 5.46 -6.05
C ALA A 23 -12.83 5.05 -6.81
N CYS A 24 -12.54 3.74 -6.97
CA CYS A 24 -11.38 3.26 -7.73
C CYS A 24 -11.50 3.46 -9.26
N GLY A 25 -12.62 3.98 -9.76
CA GLY A 25 -12.85 4.22 -11.19
C GLY A 25 -13.40 3.00 -11.95
N ALA A 26 -13.77 3.22 -13.22
CA ALA A 26 -14.43 2.22 -14.05
C ALA A 26 -13.54 1.02 -14.40
N ASP A 27 -12.24 1.25 -14.59
CA ASP A 27 -11.28 0.23 -15.02
C ASP A 27 -10.82 -0.70 -13.90
N PHE A 28 -11.12 -0.37 -12.64
CA PHE A 28 -10.63 -1.12 -11.47
C PHE A 28 -10.95 -2.62 -11.55
N ASN A 29 -12.21 -2.97 -11.85
CA ASN A 29 -12.62 -4.36 -11.91
C ASN A 29 -11.92 -5.11 -13.05
N GLY A 30 -11.75 -4.47 -14.21
CA GLY A 30 -11.05 -5.07 -15.36
C GLY A 30 -9.57 -5.30 -15.05
N HIS A 31 -8.91 -4.35 -14.38
CA HIS A 31 -7.52 -4.52 -13.94
C HIS A 31 -7.38 -5.61 -12.87
N LEU A 32 -8.32 -5.68 -11.91
CA LEU A 32 -8.33 -6.70 -10.86
C LEU A 32 -8.55 -8.10 -11.44
N GLU A 33 -9.52 -8.26 -12.34
CA GLU A 33 -9.76 -9.52 -13.03
C GLU A 33 -8.53 -9.95 -13.83
N ARG A 34 -7.93 -9.03 -14.61
CA ARG A 34 -6.71 -9.32 -15.36
C ARG A 34 -5.54 -9.69 -14.46
N PHE A 35 -5.37 -9.04 -13.30
CA PHE A 35 -4.38 -9.46 -12.29
C PHE A 35 -4.63 -10.89 -11.78
N LEU A 36 -5.88 -11.21 -11.43
CA LEU A 36 -6.29 -12.52 -10.91
C LEU A 36 -6.30 -13.63 -11.97
N THR A 37 -6.23 -13.31 -13.25
CA THR A 37 -6.26 -14.31 -14.33
C THR A 37 -4.94 -14.39 -15.10
N ALA A 38 -4.02 -13.44 -14.89
CA ALA A 38 -2.73 -13.41 -15.56
C ALA A 38 -1.89 -14.65 -15.25
N THR A 39 -1.41 -15.32 -16.29
CA THR A 39 -0.48 -16.45 -16.20
C THR A 39 0.98 -16.05 -16.38
N MET A 40 1.24 -14.89 -16.99
CA MET A 40 2.57 -14.30 -17.15
C MET A 40 2.89 -13.33 -16.00
N ASP A 41 4.10 -13.40 -15.46
CA ASP A 41 4.52 -12.61 -14.32
C ASP A 41 4.59 -11.12 -14.67
N GLU A 42 5.07 -10.74 -15.85
CA GLU A 42 5.15 -9.34 -16.29
C GLU A 42 3.76 -8.71 -16.41
N VAL A 43 2.80 -9.47 -16.96
CA VAL A 43 1.40 -9.03 -17.04
C VAL A 43 0.87 -8.84 -15.64
N ARG A 44 1.04 -9.84 -14.76
CA ARG A 44 0.56 -9.80 -13.37
C ARG A 44 1.14 -8.63 -12.59
N LEU A 45 2.45 -8.41 -12.66
CA LEU A 45 3.12 -7.30 -12.02
C LEU A 45 2.57 -5.97 -12.55
N THR A 46 2.48 -5.80 -13.86
CA THR A 46 1.97 -4.57 -14.48
C THR A 46 0.54 -4.27 -14.06
N THR A 47 -0.37 -5.25 -14.10
CA THR A 47 -1.75 -5.02 -13.63
C THR A 47 -1.84 -4.81 -12.14
N SER A 48 -0.97 -5.42 -11.32
CA SER A 48 -0.94 -5.15 -9.88
C SER A 48 -0.69 -3.67 -9.59
N GLY A 49 0.23 -3.03 -10.32
CA GLY A 49 0.50 -1.59 -10.21
C GLY A 49 -0.73 -0.74 -10.54
N ARG A 50 -1.45 -1.08 -11.62
CA ARG A 50 -2.69 -0.38 -12.01
C ARG A 50 -3.80 -0.50 -10.97
N VAL A 51 -3.98 -1.68 -10.39
CA VAL A 51 -4.96 -1.92 -9.32
C VAL A 51 -4.58 -1.12 -8.08
N VAL A 52 -3.32 -1.18 -7.68
CA VAL A 52 -2.82 -0.44 -6.51
C VAL A 52 -2.94 1.07 -6.70
N GLN A 53 -2.60 1.60 -7.87
CA GLN A 53 -2.80 3.03 -8.17
C GLN A 53 -4.26 3.43 -7.95
N SER A 54 -5.20 2.61 -8.42
CA SER A 54 -6.63 2.87 -8.25
C SER A 54 -7.03 2.89 -6.76
N ILE A 55 -6.48 1.97 -5.96
CA ILE A 55 -6.72 1.91 -4.51
C ILE A 55 -6.11 3.12 -3.78
N LEU A 56 -4.89 3.52 -4.14
CA LEU A 56 -4.21 4.67 -3.54
C LEU A 56 -4.90 6.00 -3.94
N ASN A 57 -5.41 6.10 -5.17
CA ASN A 57 -6.15 7.28 -5.62
C ASN A 57 -7.44 7.50 -4.81
N MET A 58 -8.13 6.42 -4.48
CA MET A 58 -9.42 6.46 -3.75
C MET A 58 -9.35 7.21 -2.42
N ILE A 59 -8.16 7.31 -1.82
CA ILE A 59 -7.96 7.85 -0.48
C ILE A 59 -6.96 9.02 -0.44
N GLY A 60 -6.63 9.59 -1.60
CA GLY A 60 -5.72 10.72 -1.68
C GLY A 60 -4.24 10.38 -1.46
N LEU A 61 -3.82 9.12 -1.62
CA LEU A 61 -2.41 8.72 -1.55
C LEU A 61 -1.81 8.40 -2.92
N ALA A 62 -2.35 9.00 -3.97
CA ALA A 62 -1.92 8.76 -5.36
C ALA A 62 -0.39 8.88 -5.53
N ASP A 63 0.22 9.86 -4.87
CA ASP A 63 1.66 10.15 -4.97
C ASP A 63 2.54 9.08 -4.29
N SER A 64 2.00 8.29 -3.36
CA SER A 64 2.74 7.20 -2.70
C SER A 64 3.04 6.03 -3.63
N ILE A 65 2.42 5.99 -4.83
CA ILE A 65 2.75 5.00 -5.85
C ILE A 65 4.24 5.03 -6.24
N GLN A 66 4.89 6.20 -6.14
CA GLN A 66 6.30 6.37 -6.53
C GLN A 66 7.23 5.39 -5.82
N PHE A 67 6.92 5.02 -4.57
CA PHE A 67 7.68 4.02 -3.83
C PHE A 67 7.61 2.63 -4.47
N ARG A 68 6.45 2.29 -5.04
CA ARG A 68 6.23 1.03 -5.74
C ARG A 68 6.79 1.08 -7.16
N ASP A 69 6.68 2.21 -7.84
CA ASP A 69 7.27 2.43 -9.15
C ASP A 69 8.81 2.36 -9.13
N ALA A 70 9.43 2.56 -7.96
CA ALA A 70 10.86 2.32 -7.78
C ALA A 70 11.23 0.83 -7.70
N VAL A 71 10.29 -0.04 -7.29
CA VAL A 71 10.51 -1.49 -7.12
C VAL A 71 10.06 -2.27 -8.36
N GLN A 72 8.90 -1.93 -8.91
CA GLN A 72 8.25 -2.73 -9.97
C GLN A 72 9.08 -2.93 -11.24
N PRO A 73 9.81 -1.93 -11.79
CA PRO A 73 10.66 -2.14 -12.96
C PRO A 73 11.78 -3.15 -12.70
N ARG A 74 12.26 -3.24 -11.45
CA ARG A 74 13.29 -4.22 -11.04
C ARG A 74 12.72 -5.62 -11.00
N GLU A 75 11.48 -5.77 -10.54
CA GLU A 75 10.76 -7.05 -10.57
C GLU A 75 10.56 -7.53 -12.01
N ILE A 76 10.07 -6.64 -12.90
CA ILE A 76 9.79 -6.96 -14.30
C ILE A 76 11.07 -7.32 -15.07
N SER A 77 12.17 -6.60 -14.82
CA SER A 77 13.45 -6.85 -15.48
C SER A 77 14.23 -8.03 -14.88
N GLY A 78 13.74 -8.64 -13.80
CA GLY A 78 14.46 -9.68 -13.07
C GLY A 78 15.72 -9.19 -12.36
N MET A 79 15.91 -7.87 -12.23
CA MET A 79 17.04 -7.25 -11.53
C MET A 79 16.85 -7.20 -10.00
N ILE A 80 16.08 -8.15 -9.44
CA ILE A 80 16.02 -8.42 -8.01
C ILE A 80 16.91 -9.62 -7.72
N GLU A 81 17.96 -9.36 -6.93
CA GLU A 81 18.95 -10.38 -6.59
C GLU A 81 18.37 -11.48 -5.70
N TYR A 82 17.44 -11.14 -4.79
CA TYR A 82 16.83 -12.15 -3.94
C TYR A 82 15.77 -12.92 -4.72
N GLU A 83 16.18 -14.08 -5.24
CA GLU A 83 15.38 -14.92 -6.14
C GLU A 83 14.01 -15.34 -5.56
N LYS A 84 13.89 -15.43 -4.23
CA LYS A 84 12.63 -15.80 -3.57
C LYS A 84 11.64 -14.65 -3.38
N GLN A 85 11.98 -13.42 -3.77
CA GLN A 85 11.14 -12.23 -3.57
C GLN A 85 10.98 -11.38 -4.84
N ARG A 86 10.82 -12.03 -6.00
CA ARG A 86 10.66 -11.31 -7.28
C ARG A 86 9.24 -10.75 -7.53
N ASP A 87 8.34 -10.88 -6.56
CA ASP A 87 6.91 -10.58 -6.73
C ASP A 87 6.30 -9.69 -5.63
N HIS A 88 7.07 -8.82 -4.96
CA HIS A 88 6.59 -7.85 -3.96
C HIS A 88 5.35 -7.07 -4.41
N SER A 89 5.33 -6.55 -5.64
CA SER A 89 4.18 -5.77 -6.12
C SER A 89 2.91 -6.61 -6.16
N SER A 90 3.02 -7.86 -6.60
CA SER A 90 1.90 -8.80 -6.61
C SER A 90 1.56 -9.28 -5.20
N HIS A 91 2.57 -9.54 -4.37
CA HIS A 91 2.45 -10.04 -3.00
C HIS A 91 1.67 -9.07 -2.12
N THR A 92 2.05 -7.80 -2.12
CA THR A 92 1.38 -6.73 -1.39
C THR A 92 -0.09 -6.56 -1.81
N LEU A 93 -0.40 -6.66 -3.12
CA LEU A 93 -1.77 -6.66 -3.60
C LEU A 93 -2.54 -7.92 -3.17
N TYR A 94 -1.92 -9.11 -3.20
CA TYR A 94 -2.53 -10.31 -2.65
C TYR A 94 -2.82 -10.19 -1.16
N ASN A 95 -1.90 -9.61 -0.38
CA ASN A 95 -2.10 -9.37 1.05
C ASN A 95 -3.28 -8.41 1.28
N TYR A 96 -3.38 -7.35 0.47
CA TYR A 96 -4.53 -6.44 0.49
C TYR A 96 -5.85 -7.18 0.26
N LEU A 97 -5.94 -7.96 -0.83
CA LEU A 97 -7.13 -8.72 -1.21
C LEU A 97 -7.48 -9.80 -0.18
N LEU A 98 -6.47 -10.48 0.38
CA LEU A 98 -6.65 -11.52 1.38
C LEU A 98 -7.19 -10.96 2.70
N GLY A 99 -6.68 -9.81 3.15
CA GLY A 99 -7.23 -9.14 4.33
C GLY A 99 -8.69 -8.75 4.13
N TRP A 100 -9.05 -8.20 2.97
CA TRP A 100 -10.45 -7.94 2.61
C TRP A 100 -11.28 -9.21 2.56
N TYR A 101 -10.75 -10.29 2.01
CA TYR A 101 -11.43 -11.59 1.99
C TYR A 101 -11.75 -12.06 3.41
N PHE A 102 -10.78 -12.04 4.32
CA PHE A 102 -11.01 -12.42 5.72
C PHE A 102 -11.96 -11.46 6.41
N PHE A 103 -11.82 -10.15 6.21
CA PHE A 103 -12.72 -9.16 6.79
C PHE A 103 -14.17 -9.40 6.37
N VAL A 104 -14.43 -9.72 5.10
CA VAL A 104 -15.79 -9.97 4.59
C VAL A 104 -16.35 -11.31 5.07
N HIS A 105 -15.52 -12.35 5.20
CA HIS A 105 -16.01 -13.71 5.45
C HIS A 105 -15.87 -14.21 6.90
N SER A 106 -15.07 -13.55 7.73
CA SER A 106 -14.84 -13.96 9.12
C SER A 106 -15.48 -12.97 10.09
N GLU A 107 -16.66 -13.34 10.63
CA GLU A 107 -17.32 -12.57 11.69
C GLU A 107 -16.43 -12.47 12.93
N ARG A 108 -15.79 -13.57 13.33
CA ARG A 108 -14.85 -13.59 14.45
C ARG A 108 -13.72 -12.56 14.29
N LEU A 109 -13.18 -12.41 13.08
CA LEU A 109 -12.15 -11.41 12.82
C LEU A 109 -12.72 -10.00 12.94
N ARG A 110 -13.88 -9.73 12.34
CA ARG A 110 -14.53 -8.41 12.44
C ARG A 110 -14.82 -8.03 13.89
N ASP A 111 -15.24 -8.98 14.70
CA ASP A 111 -15.56 -8.75 16.11
C ASP A 111 -14.31 -8.41 16.93
N ALA A 112 -13.22 -9.15 16.69
CA ALA A 112 -11.93 -8.84 17.30
C ALA A 112 -11.42 -7.44 16.86
N LEU A 113 -11.54 -7.11 15.57
CA LEU A 113 -11.16 -5.81 15.05
C LEU A 113 -12.04 -4.68 15.60
N ALA A 114 -13.35 -4.90 15.75
CA ALA A 114 -14.28 -3.92 16.28
C ALA A 114 -13.94 -3.52 17.72
N VAL A 115 -13.50 -4.48 18.56
CA VAL A 115 -13.00 -4.19 19.91
C VAL A 115 -11.76 -3.31 19.86
N GLU A 116 -10.82 -3.59 18.94
CA GLU A 116 -9.61 -2.78 18.77
C GLU A 116 -9.90 -1.39 18.18
N PHE A 117 -10.85 -1.28 17.28
CA PHE A 117 -11.30 -0.02 16.68
C PHE A 117 -12.02 0.86 17.70
N ALA A 118 -12.84 0.27 18.58
CA ALA A 118 -13.52 0.98 19.65
C ALA A 118 -12.54 1.65 20.63
N LYS A 119 -11.41 0.99 20.96
CA LYS A 119 -10.33 1.58 21.78
C LYS A 119 -9.72 2.84 21.15
N ARG A 120 -9.89 3.03 19.85
CA ARG A 120 -9.40 4.18 19.05
C ARG A 120 -10.53 5.16 18.71
N GLY A 121 -11.69 5.04 19.36
CA GLY A 121 -12.84 5.93 19.15
C GLY A 121 -13.65 5.64 17.88
N ILE A 122 -13.41 4.53 17.20
CA ILE A 122 -14.15 4.14 15.98
C ILE A 122 -15.32 3.22 16.38
N PRO A 123 -16.58 3.66 16.24
CA PRO A 123 -17.72 2.86 16.66
C PRO A 123 -17.91 1.62 15.79
N ALA A 124 -18.38 0.52 16.40
CA ALA A 124 -18.76 -0.69 15.70
C ALA A 124 -20.10 -0.47 14.97
N VAL A 125 -20.05 0.04 13.75
CA VAL A 125 -21.24 0.35 12.96
C VAL A 125 -21.57 -0.82 12.03
N ARG A 126 -22.29 -1.81 12.56
CA ARG A 126 -22.68 -3.01 11.77
C ARG A 126 -23.75 -2.73 10.70
N ASN A 127 -24.58 -1.69 10.85
CA ASN A 127 -25.83 -1.53 10.06
C ASN A 127 -26.19 -0.11 9.60
N HIS A 128 -25.34 0.91 9.73
CA HIS A 128 -25.72 2.28 9.32
C HIS A 128 -25.33 2.59 7.87
N PRO A 129 -26.15 3.36 7.12
CA PRO A 129 -25.76 3.89 5.83
C PRO A 129 -24.48 4.73 5.95
N VAL A 130 -23.44 4.25 5.26
CA VAL A 130 -22.09 4.85 5.21
C VAL A 130 -22.15 6.27 4.66
N GLU A 131 -21.87 7.24 5.51
CA GLU A 131 -21.27 8.50 5.12
C GLU A 131 -19.93 8.64 5.88
N GLY A 132 -18.83 8.71 5.13
CA GLY A 132 -17.46 8.87 5.67
C GLY A 132 -16.80 7.62 6.26
N PHE A 133 -15.68 7.83 6.99
CA PHE A 133 -14.87 6.81 7.69
C PHE A 133 -15.54 6.19 8.92
N ARG A 134 -16.86 6.31 9.05
CA ARG A 134 -17.60 5.98 10.28
C ARG A 134 -18.03 4.51 10.37
N THR A 135 -17.58 3.66 9.46
CA THR A 135 -17.80 2.21 9.56
C THR A 135 -16.50 1.46 9.77
N ASP A 136 -16.60 0.33 10.45
CA ASP A 136 -15.49 -0.61 10.64
C ASP A 136 -14.86 -1.03 9.30
N ALA A 137 -15.66 -1.21 8.24
CA ALA A 137 -15.19 -1.55 6.90
C ALA A 137 -14.40 -0.41 6.24
N ALA A 138 -14.86 0.85 6.39
CA ALA A 138 -14.14 2.01 5.85
C ALA A 138 -12.81 2.22 6.60
N PHE A 139 -12.85 2.11 7.93
CA PHE A 139 -11.65 2.22 8.76
C PHE A 139 -10.68 1.06 8.50
N PHE A 140 -11.17 -0.17 8.38
CA PHE A 140 -10.36 -1.32 7.98
C PHE A 140 -9.71 -1.09 6.63
N GLY A 141 -10.47 -0.68 5.60
CA GLY A 141 -9.92 -0.39 4.28
C GLY A 141 -8.80 0.66 4.34
N PHE A 142 -9.03 1.74 5.08
CA PHE A 142 -8.06 2.81 5.27
C PHE A 142 -6.79 2.34 5.99
N ILE A 143 -6.87 1.58 7.07
CA ILE A 143 -5.66 1.11 7.78
C ILE A 143 -4.96 0.00 6.99
N TRP A 144 -5.74 -0.95 6.46
CA TRP A 144 -5.22 -2.15 5.83
C TRP A 144 -4.38 -1.85 4.61
N GLN A 145 -4.75 -0.85 3.80
CA GLN A 145 -3.94 -0.45 2.66
C GLN A 145 -2.49 -0.07 3.06
N TYR A 146 -2.25 0.60 4.20
CA TYR A 146 -0.91 0.98 4.63
C TYR A 146 -0.14 -0.28 5.03
N VAL A 147 -0.81 -1.15 5.79
CA VAL A 147 -0.27 -2.41 6.29
C VAL A 147 -0.02 -3.42 5.17
N SER A 148 -0.74 -3.35 4.04
CA SER A 148 -0.62 -4.34 2.98
C SER A 148 0.05 -3.78 1.72
N ILE A 149 -0.36 -2.62 1.21
CA ILE A 149 0.15 -2.06 -0.04
C ILE A 149 1.51 -1.40 0.16
N LEU A 150 1.71 -0.74 1.31
CA LEU A 150 2.89 0.08 1.57
C LEU A 150 3.90 -0.57 2.54
N HIS A 151 3.65 -1.79 3.06
CA HIS A 151 4.56 -2.40 4.03
C HIS A 151 5.94 -2.77 3.48
N ASP A 152 6.01 -3.07 2.19
CA ASP A 152 7.24 -3.49 1.50
C ASP A 152 7.92 -2.35 0.72
N ILE A 153 7.61 -1.07 1.01
CA ILE A 153 8.30 0.05 0.32
C ILE A 153 9.80 0.12 0.64
N GLY A 154 10.25 -0.51 1.73
CA GLY A 154 11.66 -0.58 2.11
C GLY A 154 12.55 -1.24 1.05
N TYR A 155 11.98 -2.10 0.20
CA TYR A 155 12.71 -2.77 -0.89
C TYR A 155 13.25 -1.80 -1.95
N MET A 156 12.75 -0.56 -2.01
CA MET A 156 13.37 0.47 -2.86
C MET A 156 14.80 0.82 -2.43
N PHE A 157 15.14 0.59 -1.16
CA PHE A 157 16.49 0.77 -0.62
C PHE A 157 17.31 -0.51 -0.63
N GLU A 158 16.69 -1.66 -0.94
CA GLU A 158 17.42 -2.92 -0.97
C GLU A 158 18.41 -2.87 -2.14
N GLY A 159 19.68 -2.75 -1.77
CA GLY A 159 20.80 -2.94 -2.66
C GLY A 159 21.17 -4.41 -2.79
N SER A 160 21.89 -4.68 -3.86
CA SER A 160 22.62 -5.93 -4.04
C SER A 160 23.55 -6.18 -2.85
N LEU A 161 23.20 -7.09 -1.93
CA LEU A 161 24.19 -7.72 -1.05
C LEU A 161 24.78 -8.93 -1.78
N SER A 162 25.27 -8.72 -3.01
CA SER A 162 26.21 -9.68 -3.57
C SER A 162 27.35 -9.79 -2.55
N ARG A 163 27.64 -11.01 -2.07
CA ARG A 163 28.67 -11.28 -1.03
C ARG A 163 30.07 -10.75 -1.38
N MET A 164 30.28 -10.15 -2.56
CA MET A 164 31.57 -9.73 -3.08
C MET A 164 31.61 -8.34 -3.73
N SER A 165 30.53 -7.53 -3.73
CA SER A 165 30.62 -6.15 -4.22
C SER A 165 29.83 -5.17 -3.35
N PHE A 166 30.55 -4.26 -2.67
CA PHE A 166 29.94 -3.17 -1.90
C PHE A 166 29.42 -2.04 -2.81
N ASP A 167 29.99 -1.88 -4.02
CA ASP A 167 29.68 -0.75 -4.91
C ASP A 167 28.25 -0.78 -5.47
N HIS A 168 27.69 -1.95 -5.77
CA HIS A 168 26.32 -2.04 -6.31
C HIS A 168 25.24 -1.83 -5.22
N SER A 169 25.57 -2.09 -3.96
CA SER A 169 24.67 -1.87 -2.84
C SER A 169 24.39 -0.38 -2.60
N SER A 170 25.40 0.49 -2.81
CA SER A 170 25.27 1.92 -2.53
C SER A 170 24.37 2.63 -3.55
N LYS A 171 24.46 2.25 -4.84
CA LYS A 171 23.70 2.92 -5.91
C LYS A 171 22.19 2.70 -5.80
N GLN A 172 21.74 1.51 -5.41
CA GLN A 172 20.31 1.25 -5.24
C GLN A 172 19.75 1.96 -4.00
N ALA A 173 20.49 1.93 -2.90
CA ALA A 173 20.14 2.70 -1.71
C ALA A 173 20.08 4.21 -2.03
N GLU A 174 21.00 4.73 -2.86
CA GLU A 174 20.98 6.11 -3.33
C GLU A 174 19.75 6.42 -4.21
N ILE A 175 19.40 5.52 -5.13
CA ILE A 175 18.18 5.66 -5.96
C ILE A 175 16.94 5.70 -5.05
N GLY A 176 16.80 4.75 -4.13
CA GLY A 176 15.70 4.70 -3.15
C GLY A 176 15.64 5.98 -2.31
N ALA A 177 16.79 6.45 -1.80
CA ALA A 177 16.90 7.68 -1.04
C ALA A 177 16.51 8.92 -1.86
N ARG A 178 16.86 8.95 -3.14
CA ARG A 178 16.47 10.04 -4.04
C ARG A 178 14.96 10.03 -4.31
N VAL A 179 14.36 8.87 -4.55
CA VAL A 179 12.90 8.74 -4.71
C VAL A 179 12.17 9.17 -3.44
N ALA A 180 12.60 8.68 -2.28
CA ALA A 180 12.02 9.08 -0.99
C ALA A 180 12.14 10.58 -0.75
N ARG A 181 13.33 11.15 -0.95
CA ARG A 181 13.55 12.59 -0.84
C ARG A 181 12.65 13.38 -1.78
N HIS A 182 12.48 12.94 -3.03
CA HIS A 182 11.59 13.60 -3.98
C HIS A 182 10.14 13.59 -3.50
N TYR A 183 9.65 12.44 -3.04
CA TYR A 183 8.31 12.32 -2.45
C TYR A 183 8.13 13.26 -1.26
N PHE A 184 9.01 13.21 -0.26
CA PHE A 184 8.87 14.03 0.95
C PHE A 184 8.97 15.54 0.65
N ASN A 185 9.87 15.94 -0.25
CA ASN A 185 9.95 17.34 -0.71
C ASN A 185 8.64 17.84 -1.32
N ARG A 186 8.00 17.00 -2.15
CA ARG A 186 6.84 17.40 -2.95
C ARG A 186 5.51 17.26 -2.21
N ALA A 187 5.36 16.21 -1.41
CA ALA A 187 4.08 15.80 -0.83
C ALA A 187 3.99 16.01 0.68
N VAL A 188 5.09 16.35 1.36
CA VAL A 188 5.08 16.53 2.82
C VAL A 188 5.65 17.89 3.20
N TRP A 189 6.90 18.16 2.87
CA TRP A 189 7.57 19.37 3.35
C TRP A 189 7.03 20.64 2.70
N SER A 190 6.75 20.63 1.40
CA SER A 190 6.08 21.73 0.70
C SER A 190 4.70 22.04 1.28
N GLU A 191 3.90 21.02 1.57
CA GLU A 191 2.54 21.18 2.13
C GLU A 191 2.55 21.73 3.56
N ASN A 192 3.67 21.57 4.27
CA ASN A 192 3.85 22.02 5.65
C ASN A 192 4.74 23.26 5.77
N ASP A 193 5.05 23.95 4.66
CA ASP A 193 5.95 25.11 4.62
C ASP A 193 7.34 24.85 5.26
N ILE A 194 7.82 23.60 5.21
CA ILE A 194 9.13 23.20 5.74
C ILE A 194 10.18 23.43 4.65
N ASP A 195 10.91 24.53 4.76
CA ASP A 195 12.04 24.86 3.88
C ASP A 195 13.32 24.11 4.32
N LEU A 196 13.68 23.05 3.59
CA LEU A 196 14.91 22.29 3.82
C LEU A 196 16.20 22.99 3.38
N ALA A 197 16.12 24.09 2.63
CA ALA A 197 17.31 24.90 2.30
C ALA A 197 17.77 25.70 3.52
N ARG A 198 16.91 25.87 4.54
CA ARG A 198 17.33 26.38 5.84
C ARG A 198 18.08 25.26 6.58
N PRO A 199 19.31 25.52 7.07
CA PRO A 199 19.97 24.56 7.94
C PRO A 199 19.07 24.24 9.11
N ILE A 200 18.83 22.94 9.33
CA ILE A 200 18.07 22.42 10.47
C ILE A 200 18.73 23.01 11.71
N ARG A 201 18.09 23.98 12.36
CA ARG A 201 18.53 24.42 13.68
C ARG A 201 18.39 23.21 14.58
N GLU A 202 19.48 22.76 15.20
CA GLU A 202 19.57 21.56 16.05
C GLU A 202 18.52 21.52 17.19
N SER A 203 17.78 22.61 17.42
CA SER A 203 16.76 22.74 18.45
C SER A 203 15.34 22.32 18.05
N ALA A 204 15.08 21.86 16.83
CA ALA A 204 13.74 21.49 16.37
C ALA A 204 13.64 20.02 15.93
N PHE A 205 14.10 19.10 16.78
CA PHE A 205 13.56 17.75 16.72
C PHE A 205 12.14 17.80 17.26
N PHE A 206 11.15 17.80 16.36
CA PHE A 206 9.79 17.46 16.74
C PHE A 206 9.84 16.11 17.45
N SER A 207 9.33 16.06 18.66
CA SER A 207 9.10 14.80 19.35
C SER A 207 8.21 13.95 18.44
N PRO A 208 8.42 12.63 18.32
CA PRO A 208 7.48 11.74 17.62
C PRO A 208 6.02 11.91 18.09
N LEU A 209 5.79 12.49 19.27
CA LEU A 209 4.47 12.83 19.79
C LEU A 209 3.84 14.07 19.14
N ASP A 210 4.62 15.04 18.65
CA ASP A 210 4.10 16.28 18.07
C ASP A 210 3.50 16.05 16.67
N VAL A 211 4.06 15.10 15.91
CA VAL A 211 3.54 14.71 14.59
C VAL A 211 2.21 13.95 14.71
N ALA A 212 2.02 13.19 15.79
CA ALA A 212 0.78 12.43 16.02
C ALA A 212 -0.41 13.34 16.40
N ALA A 213 -0.16 14.51 16.98
CA ALA A 213 -1.19 15.45 17.42
C ALA A 213 -1.78 16.31 16.28
N HIS A 214 -1.19 16.28 15.08
CA HIS A 214 -1.70 16.99 13.90
C HIS A 214 -2.39 16.08 12.87
N LEU A 215 -2.43 14.76 13.14
CA LEU A 215 -3.02 13.76 12.25
C LEU A 215 -4.27 13.07 12.84
N LEU A 216 -4.83 13.59 13.93
CA LEU A 216 -6.10 13.21 14.56
C LEU A 216 -7.01 14.44 14.69
#